data_AF-A0A959JWI5-F1
#
_entry.id   AF-A0A959JWI5-F1
#
_cell.length_a   1.000
_cell.length_b   1.000
_cell.length_c   1.000
_cell.angle_alpha   90.00
_cell.angle_beta   90.00
_cell.angle_gamma   90.00
#
_symmetry.space_group_name_H-M   'P 1'
#
loop_
_entity.id
_entity.type
_entity.pdbx_description
1 polymer ?
#
loop_
_entity_poly.entity_id
_entity_poly.type
_entity_poly.pdbx_seq_one_letter_code
_entity_poly.pdbx_strand_id
1 'polypeptide(L)'
;MKTFKLISTLFSLFIAVVVFMSMTTEAGDPSDLSGLSEAYFAPDFRISRVATPGGLCKGGDSRVSVTVTNAGMAGYRQDIPVTLVVSQPGSKTKTYTGKVRNGFAGRDNYGQTVWFNDVTIHNYKAVKLHATVNRDKSIQETNYGNNDKITTAKVGKACGNQPVAQKGKKLSVRVFDSPTSSPRTGLYVEMRKGSIIRNGNTGNTGTAQIADVPTGSYNLIVKQGTAVLENRTYVMPAYNASLNIVLD
;
A
#
# COMPACT_ATOMS: atom_id res chain seq x y z
N MET A 1 18.74 -49.91 70.91
CA MET A 1 17.90 -50.82 70.08
C MET A 1 16.72 -50.02 69.55
N LYS A 2 16.59 -49.94 68.20
CA LYS A 2 15.38 -49.76 67.35
C LYS A 2 14.43 -48.56 67.65
N THR A 3 13.90 -47.75 66.73
CA THR A 3 13.90 -47.60 65.24
C THR A 3 12.98 -46.40 64.87
N PHE A 4 13.29 -45.65 63.78
CA PHE A 4 12.38 -45.03 62.76
C PHE A 4 11.34 -43.95 63.19
N LYS A 5 10.92 -42.94 62.39
CA LYS A 5 11.23 -42.36 61.07
C LYS A 5 10.55 -40.96 60.98
N LEU A 6 10.95 -40.16 59.98
CA LEU A 6 10.65 -38.76 59.64
C LEU A 6 9.18 -38.30 59.45
N ILE A 7 8.95 -37.02 59.82
CA ILE A 7 8.28 -35.87 59.14
C ILE A 7 6.83 -36.01 58.63
N SER A 8 5.97 -35.09 59.06
CA SER A 8 4.95 -34.45 58.18
C SER A 8 4.42 -33.14 58.79
N THR A 9 4.49 -32.10 57.98
CA THR A 9 4.12 -30.69 58.22
C THR A 9 2.60 -30.49 58.21
N LEU A 10 2.04 -29.67 59.13
CA LEU A 10 0.67 -29.16 58.98
C LEU A 10 0.57 -27.64 59.24
N PHE A 11 0.29 -26.96 58.12
CA PHE A 11 -0.54 -25.76 57.88
C PHE A 11 -0.92 -24.85 59.06
N SER A 12 -0.59 -23.56 58.92
CA SER A 12 -1.25 -22.45 59.62
C SER A 12 -1.86 -21.46 58.63
N LEU A 13 -3.11 -21.15 58.92
CA LEU A 13 -4.09 -20.28 58.28
C LEU A 13 -3.77 -18.81 58.55
N PHE A 14 -3.86 -17.93 57.55
CA PHE A 14 -4.01 -16.48 57.79
C PHE A 14 -5.02 -15.85 56.82
N ILE A 15 -5.81 -14.95 57.40
CA ILE A 15 -7.09 -14.38 56.95
C ILE A 15 -6.89 -13.26 55.92
N ALA A 16 -7.70 -13.23 54.86
CA ALA A 16 -7.86 -12.08 53.97
C ALA A 16 -9.22 -11.41 54.20
N VAL A 17 -9.20 -10.10 54.46
CA VAL A 17 -10.38 -9.24 54.66
C VAL A 17 -11.08 -9.01 53.32
N VAL A 18 -12.37 -9.37 53.23
CA VAL A 18 -13.24 -9.05 52.09
C VAL A 18 -14.04 -7.79 52.43
N VAL A 19 -13.81 -6.70 51.72
CA VAL A 19 -14.64 -5.49 51.79
C VAL A 19 -15.80 -5.66 50.80
N PHE A 20 -17.01 -5.78 51.33
CA PHE A 20 -18.25 -5.66 50.56
C PHE A 20 -18.58 -4.17 50.38
N MET A 21 -18.54 -3.67 49.14
CA MET A 21 -19.21 -2.43 48.76
C MET A 21 -20.46 -2.79 47.95
N SER A 22 -21.62 -2.52 48.54
CA SER A 22 -22.93 -2.57 47.90
C SER A 22 -23.08 -1.41 46.92
N MET A 23 -23.24 -1.67 45.62
CA MET A 23 -23.76 -0.68 44.68
C MET A 23 -25.26 -0.92 44.48
N THR A 24 -26.06 0.04 44.95
CA THR A 24 -27.46 0.20 44.59
C THR A 24 -27.54 0.65 43.13
N THR A 25 -28.22 -0.12 42.27
CA THR A 25 -28.57 0.29 40.92
C THR A 25 -29.76 1.24 40.98
N GLU A 26 -29.52 2.55 40.92
CA GLU A 26 -30.52 3.50 40.40
C GLU A 26 -30.49 3.44 38.87
N ALA A 27 -31.66 3.29 38.26
CA ALA A 27 -31.80 3.39 36.80
C ALA A 27 -31.56 4.85 36.39
N GLY A 28 -30.36 5.12 35.88
CA GLY A 28 -29.99 6.42 35.34
C GLY A 28 -30.90 6.84 34.18
N ASP A 29 -31.17 8.14 34.13
CA ASP A 29 -31.88 8.84 33.07
C ASP A 29 -31.29 8.50 31.68
N PRO A 30 -32.08 8.00 30.72
CA PRO A 30 -31.61 7.66 29.38
C PRO A 30 -31.15 8.87 28.53
N SER A 31 -31.24 10.09 29.06
CA SER A 31 -30.78 11.32 28.40
C SER A 31 -29.27 11.57 28.54
N ASP A 32 -28.58 10.96 29.49
CA ASP A 32 -27.15 11.20 29.73
C ASP A 32 -26.26 10.18 29.00
N LEU A 33 -26.30 10.24 27.66
CA LEU A 33 -25.39 9.50 26.78
C LEU A 33 -24.08 10.28 26.51
N SER A 34 -23.72 11.23 27.37
CA SER A 34 -22.49 12.03 27.21
C SER A 34 -21.24 11.36 27.80
N GLY A 35 -21.39 10.20 28.44
CA GLY A 35 -20.32 9.49 29.16
C GLY A 35 -19.83 8.17 28.55
N LEU A 36 -20.34 7.73 27.40
CA LEU A 36 -19.75 6.59 26.69
C LEU A 36 -18.55 7.08 25.89
N SER A 37 -17.40 7.18 26.58
CA SER A 37 -16.12 7.53 25.99
C SER A 37 -15.83 6.69 24.75
N GLU A 38 -15.27 7.32 23.72
CA GLU A 38 -14.91 6.85 22.37
C GLU A 38 -13.93 5.66 22.30
N ALA A 39 -14.00 4.71 23.22
CA ALA A 39 -13.33 3.43 23.11
C ALA A 39 -14.09 2.60 22.07
N TYR A 40 -13.65 2.60 20.79
CA TYR A 40 -13.65 1.42 19.89
C TYR A 40 -13.57 1.70 18.36
N PHE A 41 -12.84 2.69 17.84
CA PHE A 41 -12.69 2.80 16.36
C PHE A 41 -11.31 3.17 15.82
N ALA A 42 -10.25 2.86 16.56
CA ALA A 42 -8.91 3.04 16.04
C ALA A 42 -8.46 1.78 15.27
N PRO A 43 -8.10 1.89 13.98
CA PRO A 43 -7.41 0.81 13.29
C PRO A 43 -6.11 0.47 14.04
N ASP A 44 -5.65 -0.77 13.97
CA ASP A 44 -4.39 -1.22 14.57
C ASP A 44 -3.69 -2.09 13.53
N PHE A 45 -2.88 -1.47 12.68
CA PHE A 45 -2.26 -2.14 11.55
C PHE A 45 -0.89 -2.70 11.92
N ARG A 46 -0.72 -4.02 11.77
CA ARG A 46 0.58 -4.69 11.85
C ARG A 46 1.02 -5.24 10.51
N ILE A 47 2.32 -5.21 10.25
CA ILE A 47 2.93 -5.98 9.16
C ILE A 47 3.32 -7.35 9.67
N SER A 48 2.46 -8.34 9.41
CA SER A 48 2.68 -9.71 9.87
C SER A 48 3.75 -10.43 9.05
N ARG A 49 3.89 -10.13 7.76
CA ARG A 49 4.84 -10.84 6.88
C ARG A 49 5.37 -9.96 5.75
N VAL A 50 6.65 -10.12 5.46
CA VAL A 50 7.26 -9.71 4.19
C VAL A 50 7.84 -10.98 3.58
N ALA A 51 7.44 -11.31 2.36
CA ALA A 51 7.92 -12.51 1.68
C ALA A 51 8.23 -12.21 0.21
N THR A 52 9.03 -13.08 -0.39
CA THR A 52 9.44 -13.01 -1.79
C THR A 52 9.01 -14.31 -2.50
N PRO A 53 7.71 -14.48 -2.78
CA PRO A 53 7.21 -15.72 -3.37
C PRO A 53 7.86 -15.93 -4.74
N GLY A 54 8.56 -17.06 -4.90
CA GLY A 54 9.33 -17.34 -6.11
C GLY A 54 10.79 -16.86 -6.10
N GLY A 55 11.23 -16.21 -5.02
CA GLY A 55 12.61 -15.72 -4.81
C GLY A 55 12.88 -14.34 -5.41
N LEU A 56 13.98 -13.70 -4.99
CA LEU A 56 14.45 -12.46 -5.62
C LEU A 56 15.40 -12.79 -6.77
N CYS A 57 15.16 -12.12 -7.90
CA CYS A 57 15.89 -12.27 -9.14
C CYS A 57 16.96 -11.17 -9.27
N LYS A 58 18.17 -11.54 -9.70
CA LYS A 58 19.23 -10.59 -10.05
C LYS A 58 18.84 -9.85 -11.35
N GLY A 59 18.79 -8.51 -11.31
CA GLY A 59 18.39 -7.70 -12.47
C GLY A 59 16.93 -7.91 -12.87
N GLY A 60 16.12 -8.45 -11.95
CA GLY A 60 14.84 -9.16 -12.06
C GLY A 60 13.52 -8.43 -11.77
N ASP A 61 12.40 -8.92 -12.31
CA ASP A 61 11.01 -8.72 -11.84
C ASP A 61 10.83 -9.63 -10.64
N SER A 62 11.22 -9.11 -9.49
CA SER A 62 10.93 -9.78 -8.23
C SER A 62 9.55 -9.36 -7.75
N ARG A 63 8.80 -10.33 -7.23
CA ARG A 63 7.52 -10.06 -6.55
C ARG A 63 7.72 -10.13 -5.05
N VAL A 64 7.29 -9.10 -4.35
CA VAL A 64 7.29 -9.04 -2.89
C VAL A 64 5.84 -8.98 -2.42
N SER A 65 5.48 -9.85 -1.48
CA SER A 65 4.21 -9.79 -0.77
C SER A 65 4.42 -9.20 0.61
N VAL A 66 3.65 -8.19 0.97
CA VAL A 66 3.54 -7.70 2.34
C VAL A 66 2.16 -8.08 2.86
N THR A 67 2.11 -8.88 3.92
CA THR A 67 0.87 -9.22 4.61
C THR A 67 0.67 -8.25 5.76
N VAL A 68 -0.49 -7.61 5.75
CA VAL A 68 -0.92 -6.62 6.72
C VAL A 68 -2.15 -7.16 7.43
N THR A 69 -2.19 -6.99 8.73
CA THR A 69 -3.35 -7.31 9.54
C THR A 69 -3.77 -6.05 10.28
N ASN A 70 -5.04 -5.69 10.19
CA ASN A 70 -5.66 -4.75 11.09
C ASN A 70 -6.31 -5.52 12.25
N ALA A 71 -5.81 -5.32 13.47
CA ALA A 71 -6.34 -5.87 14.71
C ALA A 71 -7.45 -5.01 15.32
N GLY A 72 -7.65 -3.79 14.80
CA GLY A 72 -8.72 -2.89 15.18
C GLY A 72 -9.92 -2.94 14.23
N MET A 73 -10.99 -2.25 14.63
CA MET A 73 -12.15 -1.99 13.78
C MET A 73 -12.15 -0.52 13.41
N ALA A 74 -12.29 -0.21 12.13
CA ALA A 74 -12.39 1.17 11.70
C ALA A 74 -13.85 1.57 11.55
N GLY A 75 -14.18 2.79 11.99
CA GLY A 75 -15.50 3.37 11.85
C GLY A 75 -15.88 3.72 10.40
N TYR A 76 -14.94 3.62 9.44
CA TYR A 76 -15.18 3.89 8.02
C TYR A 76 -14.19 3.16 7.09
N ARG A 77 -14.63 2.90 5.85
CA ARG A 77 -13.79 2.34 4.78
C ARG A 77 -12.79 3.38 4.29
N GLN A 78 -11.52 3.04 4.29
CA GLN A 78 -10.46 3.85 3.67
C GLN A 78 -9.33 3.00 3.11
N ASP A 79 -8.68 3.49 2.07
CA ASP A 79 -7.44 2.91 1.54
C ASP A 79 -6.27 3.38 2.41
N ILE A 80 -5.54 2.43 3.02
CA ILE A 80 -4.37 2.73 3.83
C ILE A 80 -3.09 2.45 3.02
N PRO A 81 -2.16 3.41 2.92
CA PRO A 81 -0.93 3.23 2.18
C PRO A 81 0.01 2.23 2.87
N VAL A 82 0.57 1.33 2.07
CA VAL A 82 1.67 0.43 2.47
C VAL A 82 2.88 0.74 1.61
N THR A 83 3.99 1.03 2.26
CA THR A 83 5.26 1.37 1.63
C THR A 83 6.20 0.17 1.73
N LEU A 84 6.91 -0.13 0.64
CA LEU A 84 8.03 -1.04 0.63
C LEU A 84 9.27 -0.27 0.19
N VAL A 85 10.26 -0.16 1.07
CA VAL A 85 11.58 0.38 0.77
C VAL A 85 12.55 -0.78 0.55
N VAL A 86 13.24 -0.74 -0.57
CA VAL A 86 14.28 -1.72 -0.92
C VAL A 86 15.63 -1.03 -0.83
N SER A 87 16.43 -1.48 0.13
CA SER A 87 17.76 -0.95 0.41
C SER A 87 18.83 -1.96 0.03
N GLN A 88 19.81 -1.49 -0.74
CA GLN A 88 20.88 -2.31 -1.29
C GLN A 88 22.22 -1.60 -1.00
N PRO A 89 23.30 -2.33 -0.65
CA PRO A 89 24.58 -1.70 -0.30
C PRO A 89 25.13 -0.83 -1.45
N GLY A 90 25.33 0.46 -1.22
CA GLY A 90 25.91 1.35 -2.25
C GLY A 90 24.97 1.76 -3.39
N SER A 91 23.67 1.46 -3.30
CA SER A 91 22.64 1.96 -4.22
C SER A 91 21.65 2.86 -3.50
N LYS A 92 21.05 3.81 -4.22
CA LYS A 92 19.92 4.59 -3.70
C LYS A 92 18.74 3.66 -3.39
N THR A 93 18.10 3.89 -2.25
CA THR A 93 16.89 3.16 -1.86
C THR A 93 15.77 3.39 -2.86
N LYS A 94 15.08 2.32 -3.27
CA LYS A 94 13.86 2.43 -4.08
C LYS A 94 12.63 2.26 -3.19
N THR A 95 11.60 3.06 -3.45
CA THR A 95 10.34 3.03 -2.71
C THR A 95 9.21 2.59 -3.63
N TYR A 96 8.40 1.66 -3.15
CA TYR A 96 7.19 1.18 -3.81
C TYR A 96 6.00 1.44 -2.87
N THR A 97 4.84 1.81 -3.43
CA THR A 97 3.64 2.07 -2.65
C THR A 97 2.49 1.22 -3.17
N GLY A 98 1.85 0.51 -2.26
CA GLY A 98 0.59 -0.19 -2.46
C GLY A 98 -0.44 0.27 -1.44
N LYS A 99 -1.60 -0.39 -1.42
CA LYS A 99 -2.70 -0.04 -0.54
C LYS A 99 -3.36 -1.29 0.03
N VAL A 100 -3.82 -1.20 1.27
CA VAL A 100 -4.77 -2.15 1.87
C VAL A 100 -6.08 -1.46 2.11
N ARG A 101 -7.19 -2.20 2.09
CA ARG A 101 -8.50 -1.63 2.41
C ARG A 101 -8.77 -1.82 3.88
N ASN A 102 -9.16 -0.76 4.55
CA ASN A 102 -9.70 -0.84 5.89
C ASN A 102 -11.18 -1.24 5.80
N GLY A 103 -11.55 -2.44 6.24
CA GLY A 103 -12.92 -2.95 6.18
C GLY A 103 -13.70 -2.70 7.47
N PHE A 104 -15.04 -2.66 7.36
CA PHE A 104 -15.96 -2.47 8.50
C PHE A 104 -16.10 -3.73 9.38
N ALA A 105 -15.88 -4.93 8.84
CA ALA A 105 -16.01 -6.18 9.58
C ALA A 105 -14.63 -6.74 9.97
N GLY A 106 -14.52 -7.31 11.18
CA GLY A 106 -13.24 -7.87 11.68
C GLY A 106 -12.62 -8.96 10.79
N ARG A 107 -13.42 -9.64 9.94
CA ARG A 107 -12.93 -10.61 8.95
C ARG A 107 -12.26 -9.97 7.73
N ASP A 108 -12.61 -8.73 7.40
CA ASP A 108 -12.05 -8.01 6.24
C ASP A 108 -10.63 -7.49 6.52
N ASN A 109 -10.22 -7.53 7.78
CA ASN A 109 -9.04 -6.82 8.30
C ASN A 109 -7.84 -7.74 8.54
N TYR A 110 -8.03 -9.07 8.49
CA TYR A 110 -6.96 -10.01 8.83
C TYR A 110 -6.19 -10.53 7.60
N GLY A 111 -4.87 -10.31 7.55
CA GLY A 111 -3.98 -11.01 6.62
C GLY A 111 -4.08 -10.54 5.16
N GLN A 112 -4.51 -9.31 4.93
CA GLN A 112 -4.55 -8.73 3.59
C GLN A 112 -3.15 -8.68 2.98
N THR A 113 -3.02 -9.09 1.73
CA THR A 113 -1.73 -9.12 1.04
C THR A 113 -1.63 -8.00 0.01
N VAL A 114 -0.63 -7.14 0.18
CA VAL A 114 -0.21 -6.16 -0.81
C VAL A 114 0.90 -6.75 -1.65
N TRP A 115 0.71 -6.73 -2.96
CA TRP A 115 1.69 -7.21 -3.92
C TRP A 115 2.46 -6.05 -4.54
N PHE A 116 3.77 -6.09 -4.35
CA PHE A 116 4.72 -5.20 -5.02
C PHE A 116 5.34 -5.98 -6.17
N ASN A 117 4.98 -5.58 -7.38
CA ASN A 117 5.51 -6.16 -8.59
C ASN A 117 6.72 -5.33 -9.06
N ASP A 118 7.53 -5.91 -9.95
CA ASP A 118 8.63 -5.23 -10.63
C ASP A 118 9.68 -4.66 -9.66
N VAL A 119 9.89 -5.36 -8.54
CA VAL A 119 10.85 -4.95 -7.52
C VAL A 119 12.26 -5.16 -8.05
N THR A 120 12.89 -4.06 -8.48
CA THR A 120 14.20 -4.10 -9.13
C THR A 120 15.33 -4.32 -8.13
N ILE A 121 16.11 -5.38 -8.34
CA ILE A 121 17.30 -5.71 -7.53
C ILE A 121 18.56 -5.67 -8.40
N HIS A 122 19.53 -4.81 -8.07
CA HIS A 122 20.75 -4.68 -8.87
C HIS A 122 21.91 -5.46 -8.23
N ASN A 123 22.27 -6.62 -8.74
CA ASN A 123 23.58 -7.25 -8.51
C ASN A 123 24.07 -7.41 -7.03
N TYR A 124 23.20 -7.77 -6.08
CA TYR A 124 23.60 -8.11 -4.71
C TYR A 124 23.16 -9.51 -4.30
N LYS A 125 23.88 -10.14 -3.37
CA LYS A 125 23.55 -11.46 -2.79
C LYS A 125 22.36 -11.41 -1.82
N ALA A 126 22.07 -10.23 -1.25
CA ALA A 126 20.95 -10.00 -0.36
C ALA A 126 20.55 -8.52 -0.38
N VAL A 127 19.28 -8.25 -0.09
CA VAL A 127 18.74 -6.89 0.04
C VAL A 127 17.90 -6.77 1.30
N LYS A 128 17.78 -5.55 1.84
CA LYS A 128 16.86 -5.24 2.93
C LYS A 128 15.52 -4.79 2.34
N LEU A 129 14.46 -5.48 2.71
CA LEU A 129 13.08 -5.13 2.43
C LEU A 129 12.49 -4.53 3.71
N HIS A 130 12.17 -3.24 3.69
CA HIS A 130 11.55 -2.54 4.80
C HIS A 130 10.13 -2.17 4.40
N ALA A 131 9.15 -2.89 4.94
CA ALA A 131 7.75 -2.58 4.73
C ALA A 131 7.24 -1.70 5.88
N THR A 132 6.36 -0.75 5.58
CA THR A 132 5.73 0.14 6.56
C THR A 132 4.28 0.38 6.17
N VAL A 133 3.34 0.33 7.10
CA VAL A 133 1.93 0.69 6.88
C VAL A 133 1.62 1.96 7.67
N ASN A 134 0.85 2.85 7.04
CA ASN A 134 0.40 4.09 7.64
C ASN A 134 1.52 4.97 8.25
N ARG A 135 2.48 5.39 7.40
CA ARG A 135 3.67 6.16 7.81
C ARG A 135 3.35 7.46 8.58
N ASP A 136 2.18 8.05 8.36
CA ASP A 136 1.75 9.32 8.96
C ASP A 136 1.22 9.18 10.39
N LYS A 137 1.10 7.95 10.93
CA LYS A 137 0.55 7.67 12.26
C LYS A 137 -0.84 8.27 12.50
N SER A 138 -1.61 8.51 11.43
CA SER A 138 -3.00 8.98 11.50
C SER A 138 -3.98 7.97 12.12
N ILE A 139 -3.46 6.85 12.61
CA ILE A 139 -4.16 5.70 13.15
C ILE A 139 -3.66 5.49 14.57
N GLN A 140 -4.59 5.38 15.52
CA GLN A 140 -4.27 5.21 16.94
C GLN A 140 -4.00 3.73 17.25
N GLU A 141 -2.73 3.35 17.21
CA GLU A 141 -2.31 1.98 17.50
C GLU A 141 -2.27 1.72 19.00
N THR A 142 -2.79 0.56 19.40
CA THR A 142 -2.76 0.14 20.82
C THR A 142 -1.38 -0.40 21.23
N ASN A 143 -0.53 -0.74 20.26
CA ASN A 143 0.80 -1.33 20.45
C ASN A 143 1.81 -0.82 19.40
N TYR A 144 2.43 0.32 19.69
CA TYR A 144 3.44 0.93 18.83
C TYR A 144 4.57 -0.03 18.43
N GLY A 145 4.95 0.00 17.15
CA GLY A 145 6.16 -0.67 16.63
C GLY A 145 5.92 -1.99 15.91
N ASN A 146 4.69 -2.28 15.46
CA ASN A 146 4.36 -3.48 14.69
C ASN A 146 3.97 -3.19 13.22
N ASN A 147 3.89 -1.91 12.85
CA ASN A 147 3.50 -1.41 11.53
C ASN A 147 4.70 -1.23 10.61
N ASP A 148 5.91 -1.52 11.09
CA ASP A 148 7.08 -1.71 10.27
C ASP A 148 7.60 -3.15 10.37
N LYS A 149 8.19 -3.62 9.28
CA LYS A 149 8.90 -4.89 9.27
C LYS A 149 10.07 -4.83 8.32
N ILE A 150 11.25 -5.11 8.85
CA ILE A 150 12.48 -5.25 8.06
C ILE A 150 12.78 -6.74 7.88
N THR A 151 13.05 -7.14 6.66
CA THR A 151 13.44 -8.51 6.31
C THR A 151 14.61 -8.48 5.35
N THR A 152 15.65 -9.26 5.65
CA THR A 152 16.75 -9.49 4.71
C THR A 152 16.38 -10.65 3.79
N ALA A 153 16.28 -10.38 2.49
CA ALA A 153 15.94 -11.37 1.49
C ALA A 153 17.19 -11.75 0.67
N LYS A 154 17.46 -13.05 0.55
CA LYS A 154 18.54 -13.57 -0.30
C LYS A 154 18.15 -13.46 -1.77
N VAL A 155 19.13 -13.09 -2.59
CA VAL A 155 19.02 -13.02 -4.04
C VAL A 155 19.85 -14.17 -4.58
N GLY A 156 19.20 -15.16 -5.17
CA GLY A 156 19.90 -16.41 -5.52
C GLY A 156 19.23 -17.24 -6.59
N LYS A 157 18.08 -16.81 -7.12
CA LYS A 157 17.45 -17.51 -8.24
C LYS A 157 18.05 -17.01 -9.56
N ALA A 158 18.55 -17.93 -10.37
CA ALA A 158 18.81 -17.66 -11.77
C ALA A 158 17.45 -17.46 -12.45
N CYS A 159 17.17 -16.24 -12.86
CA CYS A 159 15.97 -15.93 -13.61
C CYS A 159 16.38 -15.83 -15.09
N GLY A 160 15.54 -16.36 -15.99
CA GLY A 160 15.69 -16.08 -17.42
C GLY A 160 15.79 -14.57 -17.65
N ASN A 161 16.51 -14.18 -18.71
CA ASN A 161 16.92 -12.82 -19.09
C ASN A 161 16.26 -11.67 -18.33
N GLN A 162 17.10 -10.72 -17.89
CA GLN A 162 16.77 -9.42 -17.30
C GLN A 162 15.31 -9.01 -17.56
N PRO A 163 14.44 -9.07 -16.54
CA PRO A 163 13.05 -8.72 -16.69
C PRO A 163 12.93 -7.27 -17.13
N VAL A 164 12.34 -7.15 -18.30
CA VAL A 164 11.97 -5.88 -18.90
C VAL A 164 10.90 -5.32 -17.97
N ALA A 165 11.20 -4.21 -17.28
CA ALA A 165 10.23 -3.49 -16.44
C ALA A 165 8.85 -3.57 -17.09
N GLN A 166 7.82 -4.06 -16.38
CA GLN A 166 6.50 -4.30 -16.99
C GLN A 166 6.15 -3.13 -17.90
N LYS A 167 6.14 -3.42 -19.21
CA LYS A 167 5.77 -2.44 -20.21
C LYS A 167 4.37 -1.97 -19.84
N GLY A 168 4.26 -0.68 -19.53
CA GLY A 168 2.97 -0.05 -19.32
C GLY A 168 2.07 -0.24 -20.53
N LYS A 169 0.80 0.14 -20.43
CA LYS A 169 -0.14 -0.05 -21.53
C LYS A 169 0.04 1.04 -22.58
N LYS A 170 -0.39 0.73 -23.80
CA LYS A 170 -0.42 1.71 -24.89
C LYS A 170 -1.64 2.61 -24.71
N LEU A 171 -1.43 3.92 -24.86
CA LEU A 171 -2.48 4.91 -24.94
C LEU A 171 -2.46 5.54 -26.34
N SER A 172 -3.58 5.42 -27.05
CA SER A 172 -3.80 6.09 -28.34
C SER A 172 -4.63 7.35 -28.10
N VAL A 173 -4.04 8.53 -28.27
CA VAL A 173 -4.74 9.81 -28.09
C VAL A 173 -5.02 10.43 -29.44
N ARG A 174 -6.29 10.58 -29.81
CA ARG A 174 -6.70 11.28 -31.03
C ARG A 174 -7.16 12.69 -30.68
N VAL A 175 -6.54 13.69 -31.30
CA VAL A 175 -6.83 15.11 -31.12
C VAL A 175 -7.42 15.68 -32.40
N PHE A 176 -8.56 16.36 -32.29
CA PHE A 176 -9.25 16.97 -33.42
C PHE A 176 -10.01 18.23 -33.00
N ASP A 177 -10.27 19.11 -33.98
CA ASP A 177 -11.01 20.35 -33.75
C ASP A 177 -12.53 20.11 -33.78
N SER A 178 -13.26 20.84 -32.94
CA SER A 178 -14.71 20.99 -33.05
C SER A 178 -15.06 22.16 -33.98
N PRO A 179 -16.17 22.12 -34.73
CA PRO A 179 -17.05 20.96 -34.99
C PRO A 179 -16.57 20.10 -36.17
N THR A 180 -15.52 20.54 -36.88
CA THR A 180 -15.10 19.97 -38.18
C THR A 180 -14.54 18.55 -38.08
N SER A 181 -14.22 18.08 -36.87
CA SER A 181 -13.51 16.81 -36.63
C SER A 181 -12.19 16.72 -37.38
N SER A 182 -11.59 17.87 -37.72
CA SER A 182 -10.32 17.96 -38.43
C SER A 182 -9.18 17.47 -37.52
N PRO A 183 -8.35 16.52 -37.96
CA PRO A 183 -7.27 16.00 -37.13
C PRO A 183 -6.18 17.04 -36.90
N ARG A 184 -5.73 17.18 -35.65
CA ARG A 184 -4.62 18.09 -35.31
C ARG A 184 -3.29 17.37 -35.32
N THR A 185 -2.43 17.73 -36.27
CA THR A 185 -1.13 17.08 -36.52
C THR A 185 0.00 17.83 -35.80
N GLY A 186 1.09 17.13 -35.46
CA GLY A 186 2.29 17.71 -34.87
C GLY A 186 2.18 18.14 -33.40
N LEU A 187 1.06 17.88 -32.72
CA LEU A 187 0.86 18.21 -31.31
C LEU A 187 1.67 17.27 -30.42
N TYR A 188 2.23 17.80 -29.34
CA TYR A 188 2.92 17.01 -28.32
C TYR A 188 1.93 16.62 -27.22
N VAL A 189 1.74 15.31 -27.03
CA VAL A 189 0.85 14.76 -26.00
C VAL A 189 1.71 14.15 -24.90
N GLU A 190 1.53 14.61 -23.67
CA GLU A 190 2.34 14.25 -22.51
C GLU A 190 1.47 13.66 -21.39
N MET A 191 1.93 12.56 -20.80
CA MET A 191 1.41 11.94 -19.58
C MET A 191 2.43 12.12 -18.47
N ARG A 192 2.10 12.89 -17.43
CA ARG A 192 3.00 13.21 -16.32
C ARG A 192 2.44 12.75 -14.97
N LYS A 193 3.26 12.06 -14.19
CA LYS A 193 2.99 11.67 -12.80
C LYS A 193 4.28 11.69 -12.00
N GLY A 194 4.49 12.73 -11.19
CA GLY A 194 5.77 12.94 -10.51
C GLY A 194 6.92 12.95 -11.51
N SER A 195 7.90 12.05 -11.33
CA SER A 195 9.03 11.88 -12.26
C SER A 195 8.75 11.00 -13.48
N ILE A 196 7.57 10.36 -13.57
CA ILE A 196 7.19 9.55 -14.72
C ILE A 196 6.64 10.47 -15.81
N ILE A 197 7.32 10.50 -16.96
CA ILE A 197 6.88 11.19 -18.17
C ILE A 197 6.82 10.17 -19.30
N ARG A 198 5.69 10.15 -20.00
CA ARG A 198 5.50 9.42 -21.27
C ARG A 198 4.86 10.37 -22.26
N ASN A 199 5.22 10.27 -23.53
CA ASN A 199 4.73 11.20 -24.53
C ASN A 199 4.69 10.57 -25.92
N GLY A 200 4.05 11.30 -26.83
CA GLY A 200 4.05 11.03 -28.26
C GLY A 200 3.58 12.27 -29.01
N ASN A 201 3.82 12.30 -30.32
CA ASN A 201 3.35 13.37 -31.18
C ASN A 201 2.18 12.89 -32.04
N THR A 202 1.22 13.76 -32.31
CA THR A 202 0.12 13.42 -33.21
C THR A 202 0.63 13.35 -34.66
N GLY A 203 0.34 12.23 -35.33
CA GLY A 203 0.61 12.07 -36.75
C GLY A 203 -0.47 12.69 -37.64
N ASN A 204 -0.45 12.35 -38.93
CA ASN A 204 -1.37 12.90 -39.94
C ASN A 204 -2.85 12.61 -39.66
N THR A 205 -3.16 11.59 -38.86
CA THR A 205 -4.52 11.24 -38.42
C THR A 205 -4.94 11.93 -37.12
N GLY A 206 -4.12 12.87 -36.63
CA GLY A 206 -4.32 13.53 -35.33
C GLY A 206 -4.07 12.60 -34.14
N THR A 207 -3.47 11.44 -34.36
CA THR A 207 -3.30 10.41 -33.32
C THR A 207 -1.86 10.33 -32.82
N ALA A 208 -1.66 10.43 -31.51
CA ALA A 208 -0.41 10.16 -30.82
C ALA A 208 -0.46 8.76 -30.18
N GLN A 209 0.61 7.99 -30.35
CA GLN A 209 0.78 6.69 -29.69
C GLN A 209 1.76 6.84 -28.54
N ILE A 210 1.29 6.61 -27.31
CA ILE A 210 2.10 6.69 -26.11
C ILE A 210 2.29 5.27 -25.57
N ALA A 211 3.51 4.76 -25.61
CA ALA A 211 3.82 3.42 -25.15
C ALA A 211 4.19 3.41 -23.66
N ASP A 212 4.09 2.22 -23.08
CA ASP A 212 4.65 1.90 -21.76
C ASP A 212 4.20 2.85 -20.65
N VAL A 213 2.90 3.21 -20.64
CA VAL A 213 2.27 4.03 -19.59
C VAL A 213 1.79 3.14 -18.44
N PRO A 214 2.39 3.19 -17.24
CA PRO A 214 1.93 2.40 -16.11
C PRO A 214 0.51 2.79 -15.67
N THR A 215 -0.21 1.89 -15.01
CA THR A 215 -1.54 2.18 -14.47
C THR A 215 -1.52 3.31 -13.43
N GLY A 216 -2.61 4.06 -13.36
CA GLY A 216 -2.82 5.09 -12.34
C GLY A 216 -3.19 6.47 -12.89
N SER A 217 -3.31 7.45 -12.00
CA SER A 217 -3.68 8.82 -12.34
C SER A 217 -2.49 9.63 -12.83
N TYR A 218 -2.64 10.31 -13.97
CA TYR A 218 -1.67 11.19 -14.61
C TYR A 218 -2.29 12.54 -14.90
N ASN A 219 -1.45 13.55 -15.00
CA ASN A 219 -1.80 14.76 -15.72
C ASN A 219 -1.52 14.57 -17.21
N LEU A 220 -2.56 14.65 -18.04
CA LEU A 220 -2.47 14.60 -19.50
C LEU A 220 -2.44 16.03 -20.05
N ILE A 221 -1.43 16.34 -20.83
CA ILE A 221 -1.20 17.68 -21.37
C ILE A 221 -1.02 17.59 -22.89
N VAL A 222 -1.72 18.42 -23.65
CA VAL A 222 -1.53 18.58 -25.09
C VAL A 222 -0.93 19.95 -25.36
N LYS A 223 0.14 20.00 -26.17
CA LYS A 223 0.88 21.22 -26.46
C LYS A 223 1.13 21.42 -27.95
N GLN A 224 1.22 22.68 -28.36
CA GLN A 224 1.77 23.11 -29.64
C GLN A 224 2.94 24.07 -29.35
N GLY A 225 4.17 23.60 -29.55
CA GLY A 225 5.34 24.31 -29.04
C GLY A 225 5.28 24.45 -27.52
N THR A 226 5.32 25.70 -27.02
CA THR A 226 5.20 26.02 -25.59
C THR A 226 3.76 26.23 -25.12
N ALA A 227 2.80 26.41 -26.04
CA ALA A 227 1.40 26.64 -25.70
C ALA A 227 0.73 25.34 -25.24
N VAL A 228 0.02 25.40 -24.11
CA VAL A 228 -0.82 24.31 -23.60
C VAL A 228 -2.23 24.48 -24.16
N LEU A 229 -2.70 23.46 -24.89
CA LEU A 229 -4.03 23.44 -25.52
C LEU A 229 -5.05 22.65 -24.69
N GLU A 230 -4.60 21.61 -23.97
CA GLU A 230 -5.43 20.81 -23.07
C GLU A 230 -4.59 20.39 -21.85
N ASN A 231 -5.20 20.36 -20.68
CA ASN A 231 -4.56 19.95 -19.43
C ASN A 231 -5.59 19.34 -18.48
N ARG A 232 -5.60 18.02 -18.33
CA ARG A 232 -6.57 17.32 -17.49
C ARG A 232 -6.04 16.07 -16.83
N THR A 233 -6.70 15.65 -15.76
CA THR A 233 -6.44 14.36 -15.14
C THR A 233 -6.93 13.22 -16.05
N TYR A 234 -6.09 12.22 -16.27
CA TYR A 234 -6.45 10.97 -16.94
C TYR A 234 -6.00 9.76 -16.12
N VAL A 235 -6.90 8.79 -15.94
CA VAL A 235 -6.61 7.55 -15.22
C VAL A 235 -6.28 6.47 -16.24
N MET A 236 -5.00 6.07 -16.30
CA MET A 236 -4.55 4.98 -17.16
C MET A 236 -5.06 3.63 -16.63
N PRO A 237 -5.89 2.90 -17.39
CA PRO A 237 -6.42 1.61 -16.97
C PRO A 237 -5.39 0.48 -17.14
N ALA A 238 -5.72 -0.71 -16.64
CA ALA A 238 -4.87 -1.91 -16.73
C ALA A 238 -4.79 -2.57 -18.12
N TYR A 239 -5.38 -1.95 -19.14
CA TYR A 239 -5.43 -2.41 -20.53
C TYR A 239 -5.07 -1.28 -21.49
N ASN A 240 -4.80 -1.61 -22.77
CA ASN A 240 -4.55 -0.59 -23.80
C ASN A 240 -5.79 0.28 -23.98
N ALA A 241 -5.61 1.58 -24.00
CA ALA A 241 -6.71 2.53 -24.02
C ALA A 241 -6.63 3.47 -25.21
N SER A 242 -7.79 3.99 -25.59
CA SER A 242 -7.93 5.06 -26.57
C SER A 242 -8.65 6.23 -25.93
N LEU A 243 -8.22 7.44 -26.27
CA LEU A 243 -8.77 8.68 -25.75
C LEU A 243 -8.97 9.66 -26.89
N ASN A 244 -10.13 10.31 -26.92
CA ASN A 244 -10.39 11.44 -27.81
C ASN A 244 -10.26 12.74 -27.01
N ILE A 245 -9.63 13.73 -27.64
CA ILE A 245 -9.52 15.10 -27.15
C ILE A 245 -10.04 16.00 -28.26
N VAL A 246 -11.04 16.79 -27.91
CA VAL A 246 -11.62 17.79 -28.79
C VAL A 246 -11.06 19.13 -28.36
N LEU A 247 -10.50 19.88 -29.32
CA LEU A 247 -10.08 21.26 -29.10
C LEU A 247 -11.11 22.20 -29.73
N ASP A 248 -11.32 23.33 -29.09
CA ASP A 248 -12.13 24.44 -29.63
C ASP A 248 -11.27 25.40 -30.47
#